data_AF-A0AAV2PY43-F1
#
_entry.id   AF-A0AAV2PY43-F1
#
_cell.length_a   1.000
_cell.length_b   1.000
_cell.length_c   1.000
_cell.angle_alpha   90.00
_cell.angle_beta   90.00
_cell.angle_gamma   90.00
#
_symmetry.space_group_name_H-M   'P 1'
#
loop_
_entity.id
_entity.type
_entity.pdbx_description
1 polymer ?
#
loop_
_entity_poly.entity_id
_entity_poly.type
_entity_poly.pdbx_seq_one_letter_code
_entity_poly.pdbx_strand_id
1 'polypeptide(L)'
;MASLLLLIAPCVFSLASAHSYLEVYTLKDAGGAYTNFSSYQYDLDHVGWDNMVQSVCGTGVWLMYENKGYNSDHSQGHGSWVESFIAPEYMCHNLPSTHYHELSSLRYVGSGYLEDETVTLYHSWSYEGGEALFLKDEDDLSDMTDEVSSFIITGPSPWTFYEDPYYGGIAICVEPWNVGSGKYVGTFNVNDVGLPNNILSSIKKGCFAKTVVKAKPLTIY
;
A
#
# COMPACT_ATOMS: atom_id res chain seq x y z
N MET A 1 42.27 -43.23 -18.41
CA MET A 1 40.95 -42.62 -18.71
C MET A 1 40.22 -42.39 -17.41
N ALA A 2 40.12 -41.14 -16.98
CA ALA A 2 39.16 -40.69 -15.97
C ALA A 2 38.97 -39.19 -16.20
N SER A 3 37.89 -38.84 -16.88
CA SER A 3 37.49 -37.46 -17.13
C SER A 3 36.65 -37.01 -15.95
N LEU A 4 37.13 -36.02 -15.20
CA LEU A 4 36.44 -35.44 -14.06
C LEU A 4 35.46 -34.37 -14.58
N LEU A 5 34.17 -34.71 -14.67
CA LEU A 5 33.13 -33.73 -14.96
C LEU A 5 32.92 -32.85 -13.73
N LEU A 6 33.23 -31.56 -13.87
CA LEU A 6 32.89 -30.53 -12.90
C LEU A 6 31.42 -30.11 -13.12
N LEU A 7 30.52 -30.56 -12.24
CA LEU A 7 29.14 -30.09 -12.19
C LEU A 7 29.11 -28.68 -11.59
N ILE A 8 28.93 -27.67 -12.43
CA ILE A 8 28.66 -26.30 -11.99
C ILE A 8 27.16 -26.25 -11.67
N ALA A 9 26.82 -26.31 -10.38
CA ALA A 9 25.45 -26.03 -9.94
C ALA A 9 25.16 -24.53 -10.17
N PRO A 10 24.08 -24.17 -10.90
CA PRO A 10 23.68 -22.77 -11.00
C PRO A 10 23.25 -22.32 -9.60
N CYS A 11 24.02 -21.38 -9.04
CA CYS A 11 23.63 -20.67 -7.84
C CYS A 11 22.43 -19.80 -8.21
N VAL A 12 21.22 -20.27 -7.90
CA VAL A 12 20.01 -19.47 -8.00
C VAL A 12 20.11 -18.42 -6.88
N PHE A 13 20.61 -17.24 -7.22
CA PHE A 13 20.48 -16.07 -6.36
C PHE A 13 18.98 -15.79 -6.24
N SER A 14 18.37 -16.23 -5.13
CA SER A 14 17.13 -15.61 -4.67
C SER A 14 17.49 -14.16 -4.38
N LEU A 15 17.08 -13.23 -5.24
CA LEU A 15 17.11 -11.82 -4.92
C LEU A 15 16.30 -11.67 -3.63
N ALA A 16 16.98 -11.33 -2.54
CA ALA A 16 16.29 -10.93 -1.33
C ALA A 16 15.36 -9.77 -1.68
N SER A 17 14.12 -9.81 -1.21
CA SER A 17 13.19 -8.71 -1.41
C SER A 17 13.80 -7.42 -0.83
N ALA A 18 13.83 -6.37 -1.63
CA ALA A 18 14.27 -5.07 -1.17
C ALA A 18 13.11 -4.37 -0.46
N HIS A 19 13.40 -3.77 0.69
CA HIS A 19 12.45 -2.91 1.39
C HIS A 19 12.01 -1.76 0.47
N SER A 20 10.77 -1.30 0.65
CA SER A 20 10.18 -0.16 -0.06
C SER A 20 11.13 1.02 -0.07
N TYR A 21 11.27 1.61 -1.25
CA TYR A 21 12.19 2.70 -1.55
C TYR A 21 11.57 3.58 -2.64
N LEU A 22 11.65 4.90 -2.48
CA LEU A 22 11.09 5.87 -3.42
C LEU A 22 12.08 6.99 -3.68
N GLU A 23 12.40 7.22 -4.94
CA GLU A 23 13.04 8.42 -5.43
C GLU A 23 11.98 9.38 -5.92
N VAL A 24 12.15 10.66 -5.59
CA VAL A 24 11.30 11.73 -6.07
C VAL A 24 12.13 12.73 -6.86
N TYR A 25 11.55 13.26 -7.93
CA TYR A 25 12.22 14.09 -8.92
C TYR A 25 11.45 15.39 -9.16
N THR A 26 12.18 16.49 -9.32
CA THR A 26 11.58 17.82 -9.53
C THR A 26 10.99 18.01 -10.92
N LEU A 27 11.36 17.18 -11.90
CA LEU A 27 10.83 17.20 -13.26
C LEU A 27 10.25 15.83 -13.62
N LYS A 28 9.51 15.78 -14.73
CA LYS A 28 9.05 14.53 -15.34
C LYS A 28 10.19 13.62 -15.78
N ASP A 29 9.86 12.36 -16.01
CA ASP A 29 10.70 11.33 -16.61
C ASP A 29 12.02 11.13 -15.83
N ALA A 30 11.93 11.13 -14.50
CA ALA A 30 13.07 11.02 -13.59
C ALA A 30 14.12 12.12 -13.80
N GLY A 31 13.67 13.34 -14.13
CA GLY A 31 14.53 14.47 -14.43
C GLY A 31 14.70 15.47 -13.27
N GLY A 32 15.73 16.31 -13.38
CA GLY A 32 15.96 17.41 -12.44
C GLY A 32 16.73 17.00 -11.18
N ALA A 33 16.51 17.73 -10.09
CA ALA A 33 17.05 17.33 -8.78
C ALA A 33 16.24 16.13 -8.26
N TYR A 34 16.88 15.29 -7.44
CA TYR A 34 16.22 14.14 -6.82
C TYR A 34 16.64 13.97 -5.35
N THR A 35 15.77 13.34 -4.58
CA THR A 35 16.07 12.75 -3.26
C THR A 35 15.40 11.40 -3.17
N ASN A 36 15.72 10.64 -2.12
CA ASN A 36 15.09 9.36 -1.86
C ASN A 36 14.52 9.26 -0.44
N PHE A 37 13.53 8.38 -0.30
CA PHE A 37 12.84 8.06 0.92
C PHE A 37 12.74 6.55 1.08
N SER A 38 13.10 6.08 2.27
CA SER A 38 12.87 4.69 2.72
C SER A 38 12.05 4.66 4.02
N SER A 39 11.51 5.80 4.42
CA SER A 39 10.73 6.00 5.64
C SER A 39 9.58 6.98 5.37
N TYR A 40 8.61 6.99 6.27
CA TYR A 40 7.48 7.89 6.19
C TYR A 40 7.95 9.34 6.33
N GLN A 41 7.27 10.24 5.62
CA GLN A 41 7.45 11.67 5.73
C GLN A 41 6.08 12.28 6.01
N TYR A 42 5.87 12.69 7.26
CA TYR A 42 4.63 13.34 7.69
C TYR A 42 4.49 14.75 7.08
N ASP A 43 5.61 15.42 6.82
CA ASP A 43 5.70 16.75 6.25
C ASP A 43 6.99 16.87 5.44
N LEU A 44 6.88 17.08 4.12
CA LEU A 44 8.02 17.20 3.22
C LEU A 44 8.75 18.56 3.35
N ASP A 45 8.15 19.55 4.00
CA ASP A 45 8.80 20.84 4.25
C ASP A 45 10.01 20.67 5.20
N HIS A 46 9.92 19.75 6.16
CA HIS A 46 11.01 19.43 7.08
C HIS A 46 12.27 18.90 6.38
N VAL A 47 12.12 18.33 5.19
CA VAL A 47 13.23 17.83 4.37
C VAL A 47 13.51 18.72 3.16
N GLY A 48 12.78 19.83 3.02
CA GLY A 48 12.94 20.78 1.91
C GLY A 48 12.52 20.21 0.56
N TRP A 49 11.47 19.40 0.52
CA TRP A 49 10.92 18.77 -0.70
C TRP A 49 9.43 19.00 -0.91
N ASP A 50 8.81 19.82 -0.07
CA ASP A 50 7.39 20.19 -0.16
C ASP A 50 7.07 20.79 -1.52
N ASN A 51 6.02 20.29 -2.18
CA ASN A 51 5.49 20.86 -3.42
C ASN A 51 6.51 20.96 -4.58
N MET A 52 7.51 20.06 -4.60
CA MET A 52 8.55 20.05 -5.66
C MET A 52 8.42 18.91 -6.65
N VAL A 53 7.74 17.83 -6.29
CA VAL A 53 7.81 16.56 -7.01
C VAL A 53 6.92 16.56 -8.26
N GLN A 54 7.44 16.03 -9.37
CA GLN A 54 6.70 15.82 -10.61
C GLN A 54 6.81 14.39 -11.15
N SER A 55 7.83 13.62 -10.75
CA SER A 55 7.91 12.19 -11.04
C SER A 55 8.58 11.42 -9.92
N VAL A 56 8.33 10.12 -9.89
CA VAL A 56 8.87 9.21 -8.89
C VAL A 56 9.41 7.95 -9.54
N CYS A 57 10.39 7.32 -8.91
CA CYS A 57 10.86 5.99 -9.26
C CYS A 57 11.08 5.16 -7.99
N GLY A 58 10.87 3.85 -8.03
CA GLY A 58 11.12 3.05 -6.84
C GLY A 58 10.49 1.68 -6.86
N THR A 59 10.43 1.08 -5.68
CA THR A 59 9.85 -0.23 -5.38
C THR A 59 8.94 -0.15 -4.16
N GLY A 60 7.99 -1.06 -4.08
CA GLY A 60 7.01 -1.14 -3.00
C GLY A 60 5.68 -0.51 -3.37
N VAL A 61 4.84 -0.30 -2.36
CA VAL A 61 3.60 0.48 -2.51
C VAL A 61 3.79 1.76 -1.71
N TRP A 62 3.66 2.90 -2.38
CA TRP A 62 3.76 4.22 -1.78
C TRP A 62 2.46 4.99 -1.95
N LEU A 63 2.04 5.65 -0.87
CA LEU A 63 0.94 6.58 -0.83
C LEU A 63 1.53 7.99 -0.69
N MET A 64 1.10 8.88 -1.56
CA MET A 64 1.62 10.23 -1.72
C MET A 64 0.44 11.19 -1.64
N TYR A 65 0.54 12.20 -0.79
CA TYR A 65 -0.60 13.01 -0.36
C TYR A 65 -0.38 14.48 -0.69
N GLU A 66 -1.45 15.12 -1.15
CA GLU A 66 -1.50 16.57 -1.36
C GLU A 66 -1.15 17.35 -0.09
N ASN A 67 -1.55 16.86 1.08
CA ASN A 67 -1.39 17.60 2.31
C ASN A 67 -0.49 16.87 3.31
N LYS A 68 -0.02 17.64 4.28
CA LYS A 68 0.75 17.15 5.42
C LYS A 68 -0.11 16.18 6.23
N GLY A 69 0.55 15.33 7.00
CA GLY A 69 -0.11 14.36 7.87
C GLY A 69 -0.99 13.36 7.17
N TYR A 70 -0.64 12.98 5.93
CA TYR A 70 -1.36 11.97 5.16
C TYR A 70 -2.83 12.36 4.93
N ASN A 71 -3.06 13.64 4.64
CA ASN A 71 -4.38 14.28 4.52
C ASN A 71 -5.26 14.22 5.80
N SER A 72 -4.69 14.04 7.01
CA SER A 72 -5.48 13.91 8.25
C SER A 72 -6.31 15.14 8.63
N ASP A 73 -5.85 16.33 8.25
CA ASP A 73 -6.37 17.59 8.78
C ASP A 73 -7.48 18.23 7.92
N HIS A 74 -7.97 17.51 6.91
CA HIS A 74 -8.96 18.06 5.97
C HIS A 74 -10.37 17.97 6.53
N SER A 75 -10.95 19.14 6.78
CA SER A 75 -12.39 19.28 7.03
C SER A 75 -13.16 18.66 5.87
N GLN A 76 -13.93 17.61 6.15
CA GLN A 76 -14.80 16.89 5.24
C GLN A 76 -15.51 17.85 4.26
N GLY A 77 -15.02 17.97 3.01
CA GLY A 77 -15.65 18.86 2.04
C GLY A 77 -14.84 19.17 0.77
N HIS A 78 -13.51 19.18 0.85
CA HIS A 78 -12.64 19.26 -0.32
C HIS A 78 -11.89 17.93 -0.44
N GLY A 79 -12.16 17.19 -1.52
CA GLY A 79 -11.47 15.93 -1.79
C GLY A 79 -9.99 16.23 -1.97
N SER A 80 -9.16 15.75 -1.06
CA SER A 80 -7.71 15.83 -1.19
C SER A 80 -7.25 14.76 -2.16
N TRP A 81 -6.19 15.05 -2.90
CA TRP A 81 -5.60 14.08 -3.80
C TRP A 81 -4.66 13.12 -3.05
N VAL A 82 -4.72 11.86 -3.46
CA VAL A 82 -3.81 10.78 -3.05
C VAL A 82 -3.37 10.04 -4.29
N GLU A 83 -2.06 9.87 -4.45
CA GLU A 83 -1.48 9.02 -5.47
C GLU A 83 -1.00 7.70 -4.86
N SER A 84 -1.37 6.60 -5.51
CA SER A 84 -0.96 5.25 -5.12
C SER A 84 0.01 4.70 -6.15
N PHE A 85 1.30 4.66 -5.78
CA PHE A 85 2.35 4.10 -6.62
C PHE A 85 2.63 2.65 -6.23
N ILE A 86 2.21 1.70 -7.07
CA ILE A 86 2.43 0.26 -6.87
C ILE A 86 3.53 -0.22 -7.82
N ALA A 87 4.69 -0.53 -7.25
CA ALA A 87 5.90 -0.90 -7.98
C ALA A 87 6.46 -2.24 -7.46
N PRO A 88 6.01 -3.39 -7.99
CA PRO A 88 6.53 -4.71 -7.59
C PRO A 88 8.01 -4.92 -7.96
N GLU A 89 8.48 -4.14 -8.93
CA GLU A 89 9.87 -4.00 -9.35
C GLU A 89 10.15 -2.52 -9.57
N TYR A 90 11.44 -2.18 -9.76
CA TYR A 90 11.83 -0.80 -9.98
C TYR A 90 11.15 -0.25 -11.23
N MET A 91 10.29 0.75 -11.05
CA MET A 91 9.62 1.46 -12.14
C MET A 91 9.53 2.95 -11.84
N CYS A 92 9.16 3.73 -12.85
CA CYS A 92 8.99 5.17 -12.74
C CYS A 92 7.57 5.57 -13.15
N HIS A 93 7.09 6.66 -12.57
CA HIS A 93 5.77 7.23 -12.82
C HIS A 93 5.84 8.75 -12.77
N ASN A 94 5.24 9.41 -13.76
CA ASN A 94 5.02 10.85 -13.72
C ASN A 94 3.74 11.13 -12.95
N LEU A 95 3.80 12.01 -11.94
CA LEU A 95 2.59 12.44 -11.26
C LEU A 95 1.63 13.09 -12.27
N PRO A 96 0.31 13.05 -12.02
CA PRO A 96 -0.66 13.75 -12.86
C PRO A 96 -0.34 15.25 -12.91
N SER A 97 -0.38 15.84 -14.10
CA SER A 97 -0.01 17.26 -14.25
C SER A 97 -0.95 18.24 -13.57
N THR A 98 -2.14 17.79 -13.17
CA THR A 98 -3.08 18.57 -12.36
C THR A 98 -2.65 18.70 -10.91
N HIS A 99 -1.73 17.85 -10.45
CA HIS A 99 -1.26 17.76 -9.07
C HIS A 99 0.27 17.97 -8.96
N TYR A 100 0.87 18.60 -9.97
CA TYR A 100 2.25 19.06 -9.83
C TYR A 100 2.33 20.13 -8.75
N HIS A 101 3.36 20.03 -7.92
CA HIS A 101 3.60 20.96 -6.83
C HIS A 101 2.54 20.93 -5.73
N GLU A 102 1.94 19.75 -5.53
CA GLU A 102 0.96 19.52 -4.46
C GLU A 102 1.44 18.44 -3.47
N LEU A 103 2.46 17.63 -3.78
CA LEU A 103 2.91 16.57 -2.88
C LEU A 103 3.55 17.14 -1.59
N SER A 104 2.93 16.87 -0.43
CA SER A 104 3.35 17.40 0.88
C SER A 104 3.62 16.34 1.95
N SER A 105 3.15 15.09 1.77
CA SER A 105 3.53 13.96 2.65
C SER A 105 3.49 12.62 1.91
N LEU A 106 4.18 11.61 2.44
CA LEU A 106 4.23 10.28 1.84
C LEU A 106 4.52 9.16 2.85
N ARG A 107 4.06 7.95 2.55
CA ARG A 107 4.32 6.72 3.32
C ARG A 107 4.31 5.48 2.44
N TYR A 108 5.03 4.44 2.85
CA TYR A 108 4.90 3.12 2.21
C TYR A 108 3.85 2.28 2.93
N VAL A 109 3.31 1.27 2.25
CA VAL A 109 2.27 0.37 2.80
C VAL A 109 2.88 -0.91 3.35
N GLY A 110 2.23 -1.51 4.35
CA GLY A 110 2.63 -2.79 4.93
C GLY A 110 3.91 -2.67 5.76
N SER A 111 4.68 -3.74 5.81
CA SER A 111 6.00 -3.77 6.46
C SER A 111 7.11 -3.09 5.64
N GLY A 112 6.79 -2.60 4.44
CA GLY A 112 7.78 -2.22 3.44
C GLY A 112 8.29 -3.38 2.58
N TYR A 113 7.88 -4.62 2.84
CA TYR A 113 8.15 -5.77 1.97
C TYR A 113 6.84 -6.29 1.37
N LEU A 114 6.72 -6.33 0.05
CA LEU A 114 5.48 -6.72 -0.65
C LEU A 114 5.12 -8.21 -0.54
N GLU A 115 6.05 -9.00 -0.03
CA GLU A 115 5.98 -10.45 0.17
C GLU A 115 5.42 -10.77 1.53
N ASP A 116 5.57 -9.84 2.48
CA ASP A 116 4.97 -9.96 3.78
C ASP A 116 3.46 -9.88 3.66
N GLU A 117 2.81 -10.84 4.28
CA GLU A 117 1.36 -10.95 4.30
C GLU A 117 0.81 -10.04 5.38
N THR A 118 0.44 -8.83 4.98
CA THR A 118 -0.04 -7.79 5.90
C THR A 118 -1.37 -7.22 5.46
N VAL A 119 -2.07 -6.63 6.42
CA VAL A 119 -3.19 -5.73 6.20
C VAL A 119 -2.84 -4.40 6.84
N THR A 120 -2.95 -3.32 6.08
CA THR A 120 -2.88 -1.94 6.60
C THR A 120 -4.28 -1.32 6.51
N LEU A 121 -4.85 -0.93 7.65
CA LEU A 121 -6.16 -0.28 7.75
C LEU A 121 -5.99 1.24 7.86
N TYR A 122 -6.95 2.00 7.36
CA TYR A 122 -6.95 3.47 7.37
C TYR A 122 -8.30 4.02 7.83
N HIS A 123 -8.25 5.13 8.59
CA HIS A 123 -9.44 5.80 9.14
C HIS A 123 -10.32 6.47 8.07
N SER A 124 -9.77 6.80 6.91
CA SER A 124 -10.49 7.54 5.86
C SER A 124 -10.45 6.81 4.52
N TRP A 125 -11.31 7.21 3.59
CA TRP A 125 -11.28 6.72 2.22
C TRP A 125 -9.95 7.06 1.54
N SER A 126 -9.63 6.35 0.47
CA SER A 126 -8.41 6.60 -0.31
C SER A 126 -7.11 6.54 0.52
N TYR A 127 -7.11 5.72 1.58
CA TYR A 127 -5.93 5.43 2.40
C TYR A 127 -5.38 6.67 3.13
N GLU A 128 -6.27 7.58 3.53
CA GLU A 128 -5.93 8.81 4.26
C GLU A 128 -5.99 8.63 5.78
N GLY A 129 -5.36 9.57 6.49
CA GLY A 129 -5.38 9.66 7.94
C GLY A 129 -4.54 8.58 8.64
N GLY A 130 -4.86 8.33 9.90
CA GLY A 130 -4.15 7.36 10.73
C GLY A 130 -4.28 5.94 10.19
N GLU A 131 -3.28 5.10 10.44
CA GLU A 131 -3.25 3.70 10.00
C GLU A 131 -2.95 2.72 11.13
N ALA A 132 -3.21 1.44 10.87
CA ALA A 132 -2.81 0.34 11.72
C ALA A 132 -2.39 -0.85 10.85
N LEU A 133 -1.24 -1.43 11.17
CA LEU A 133 -0.65 -2.56 10.45
C LEU A 133 -0.87 -3.86 11.23
N PHE A 134 -1.38 -4.87 10.55
CA PHE A 134 -1.65 -6.19 11.09
C PHE A 134 -0.95 -7.28 10.28
N LEU A 135 -0.27 -8.20 10.98
CA LEU A 135 0.45 -9.33 10.39
C LEU A 135 -0.19 -10.69 10.72
N LYS A 136 -1.15 -10.70 11.64
CA LYS A 136 -1.83 -11.88 12.18
C LYS A 136 -3.32 -11.59 12.35
N ASP A 137 -4.07 -12.62 12.70
CA ASP A 137 -5.47 -12.50 13.10
C ASP A 137 -5.59 -11.55 14.31
N GLU A 138 -6.63 -10.73 14.33
CA GLU A 138 -7.02 -9.91 15.47
C GLU A 138 -8.53 -10.05 15.68
N ASP A 139 -8.92 -10.45 16.89
CA ASP A 139 -10.31 -10.60 17.30
C ASP A 139 -10.95 -9.28 17.77
N ASP A 140 -10.16 -8.23 17.97
CA ASP A 140 -10.62 -6.87 18.25
C ASP A 140 -9.61 -5.88 17.63
N LEU A 141 -10.10 -4.94 16.82
CA LEU A 141 -9.28 -3.93 16.14
C LEU A 141 -8.89 -2.73 17.04
N SER A 142 -9.33 -2.72 18.31
CA SER A 142 -9.05 -1.65 19.29
C SER A 142 -9.43 -0.27 18.73
N ASP A 143 -8.45 0.61 18.51
CA ASP A 143 -8.68 2.00 18.08
C ASP A 143 -9.20 2.08 16.63
N MET A 144 -9.17 0.97 15.89
CA MET A 144 -9.71 0.85 14.54
C MET A 144 -11.11 0.23 14.50
N THR A 145 -11.63 -0.28 15.62
CA THR A 145 -12.97 -0.88 15.69
C THR A 145 -14.02 0.15 15.28
N ASP A 146 -14.83 -0.19 14.27
CA ASP A 146 -15.85 0.68 13.67
C ASP A 146 -15.32 2.03 13.13
N GLU A 147 -14.04 2.12 12.78
CA GLU A 147 -13.42 3.36 12.28
C GLU A 147 -12.73 3.17 10.91
N VAL A 148 -12.64 1.93 10.42
CA VAL A 148 -11.97 1.63 9.14
C VAL A 148 -12.82 2.05 7.95
N SER A 149 -12.20 2.83 7.06
CA SER A 149 -12.82 3.32 5.82
C SER A 149 -12.16 2.77 4.57
N SER A 150 -10.86 2.46 4.62
CA SER A 150 -10.14 1.82 3.52
C SER A 150 -9.01 0.95 4.05
N PHE A 151 -8.53 0.03 3.22
CA PHE A 151 -7.44 -0.87 3.59
C PHE A 151 -6.66 -1.35 2.37
N ILE A 152 -5.41 -1.72 2.61
CA ILE A 152 -4.53 -2.33 1.62
C ILE A 152 -3.96 -3.62 2.21
N ILE A 153 -3.94 -4.67 1.40
CA ILE A 153 -3.31 -5.94 1.73
C ILE A 153 -2.06 -6.14 0.86
N THR A 154 -1.00 -6.68 1.44
CA THR A 154 0.21 -7.12 0.75
C THR A 154 0.41 -8.63 0.95
N GLY A 155 1.19 -9.26 0.07
CA GLY A 155 1.42 -10.70 0.09
C GLY A 155 0.28 -11.50 -0.55
N PRO A 156 0.49 -12.81 -0.79
CA PRO A 156 -0.43 -13.63 -1.58
C PRO A 156 -1.68 -14.09 -0.82
N SER A 157 -1.69 -14.01 0.51
CA SER A 157 -2.77 -14.55 1.32
C SER A 157 -4.05 -13.70 1.25
N PRO A 158 -5.23 -14.33 1.16
CA PRO A 158 -6.49 -13.65 1.36
C PRO A 158 -6.72 -13.30 2.83
N TRP A 159 -7.64 -12.37 3.08
CA TRP A 159 -8.04 -11.96 4.42
C TRP A 159 -9.55 -11.89 4.54
N THR A 160 -10.08 -12.26 5.70
CA THR A 160 -11.50 -12.12 6.04
C THR A 160 -11.67 -11.01 7.05
N PHE A 161 -12.58 -10.09 6.74
CA PHE A 161 -12.96 -8.96 7.56
C PHE A 161 -14.35 -9.19 8.11
N TYR A 162 -14.55 -8.83 9.37
CA TYR A 162 -15.77 -9.08 10.12
C TYR A 162 -16.33 -7.77 10.67
N GLU A 163 -17.65 -7.68 10.64
CA GLU A 163 -18.41 -6.58 11.22
C GLU A 163 -18.23 -6.52 12.74
N ASP A 164 -18.37 -7.65 13.43
CA ASP A 164 -18.28 -7.66 14.90
C ASP A 164 -16.88 -8.10 15.38
N PRO A 165 -16.52 -7.75 16.63
CA PRO A 165 -15.41 -8.39 17.33
C PRO A 165 -15.59 -9.91 17.42
N TYR A 166 -14.50 -10.62 17.71
CA TYR A 166 -14.44 -12.08 17.87
C TYR A 166 -14.91 -12.86 16.64
N TYR A 167 -14.67 -12.30 15.44
CA TYR A 167 -15.03 -12.90 14.15
C TYR A 167 -16.54 -13.11 13.97
N GLY A 168 -17.35 -12.21 14.54
CA GLY A 168 -18.81 -12.23 14.46
C GLY A 168 -19.38 -11.43 13.28
N GLY A 169 -20.71 -11.34 13.22
CA GLY A 169 -21.41 -10.49 12.27
C GLY A 169 -21.29 -10.90 10.80
N ILE A 170 -21.53 -9.95 9.91
CA ILE A 170 -21.28 -10.08 8.47
C ILE A 170 -19.77 -10.23 8.24
N ALA A 171 -19.40 -11.13 7.32
CA ALA A 171 -18.01 -11.35 6.95
C ALA A 171 -17.82 -11.23 5.44
N ILE A 172 -16.69 -10.63 5.04
CA ILE A 172 -16.25 -10.52 3.65
C ILE A 172 -14.83 -11.06 3.55
N CYS A 173 -14.57 -11.89 2.54
CA CYS A 173 -13.22 -12.34 2.21
C CYS A 173 -12.71 -11.52 1.03
N VAL A 174 -11.48 -11.05 1.12
CA VAL A 174 -10.81 -10.31 0.05
C VAL A 174 -9.56 -11.05 -0.41
N GLU A 175 -9.31 -11.03 -1.71
CA GLU A 175 -8.12 -11.62 -2.32
C GLU A 175 -7.26 -10.54 -3.00
N PRO A 176 -5.94 -10.53 -2.77
CA PRO A 176 -5.03 -9.63 -3.47
C PRO A 176 -4.85 -10.08 -4.92
N TRP A 177 -4.40 -9.16 -5.76
CA TRP A 177 -4.09 -9.44 -7.16
C TRP A 177 -2.59 -9.49 -7.39
N ASN A 178 -2.12 -10.33 -8.32
CA ASN A 178 -0.71 -10.39 -8.70
C ASN A 178 -0.33 -9.15 -9.53
N VAL A 179 0.37 -8.20 -8.92
CA VAL A 179 0.77 -6.94 -9.55
C VAL A 179 2.01 -7.09 -10.43
N GLY A 180 2.66 -8.26 -10.45
CA GLY A 180 3.88 -8.53 -11.20
C GLY A 180 4.92 -9.24 -10.33
N SER A 181 5.80 -10.03 -10.95
CA SER A 181 6.98 -10.63 -10.30
C SER A 181 6.69 -11.43 -9.02
N GLY A 182 5.51 -12.05 -8.99
CA GLY A 182 5.04 -12.84 -7.85
C GLY A 182 4.69 -12.00 -6.62
N LYS A 183 4.50 -10.68 -6.78
CA LYS A 183 4.05 -9.76 -5.73
C LYS A 183 2.56 -9.55 -5.82
N TYR A 184 1.93 -9.37 -4.66
CA TYR A 184 0.48 -9.34 -4.54
C TYR A 184 0.07 -8.13 -3.72
N VAL A 185 -0.89 -7.38 -4.24
CA VAL A 185 -1.46 -6.19 -3.57
C VAL A 185 -2.96 -6.17 -3.82
N GLY A 186 -3.72 -5.78 -2.81
CA GLY A 186 -5.14 -5.49 -2.95
C GLY A 186 -5.50 -4.19 -2.25
N THR A 187 -6.14 -3.27 -2.96
CA THR A 187 -6.49 -1.93 -2.49
C THR A 187 -8.01 -1.79 -2.47
N PHE A 188 -8.60 -1.41 -1.34
CA PHE A 188 -10.05 -1.43 -1.16
C PHE A 188 -10.55 -0.25 -0.32
N ASN A 189 -11.70 0.32 -0.68
CA ASN A 189 -12.55 1.02 0.31
C ASN A 189 -13.56 0.01 0.87
N VAL A 190 -13.99 0.20 2.11
CA VAL A 190 -14.93 -0.73 2.77
C VAL A 190 -16.26 -0.85 2.00
N ASN A 191 -16.75 0.28 1.48
CA ASN A 191 -17.96 0.31 0.65
C ASN A 191 -17.82 -0.49 -0.66
N ASP A 192 -16.61 -0.53 -1.24
CA ASP A 192 -16.36 -1.21 -2.52
C ASP A 192 -16.41 -2.75 -2.39
N VAL A 193 -16.22 -3.26 -1.17
CA VAL A 193 -16.34 -4.70 -0.86
C VAL A 193 -17.74 -5.10 -0.39
N GLY A 194 -18.70 -4.17 -0.41
CA GLY A 194 -20.10 -4.41 -0.09
C GLY A 194 -20.44 -4.37 1.39
N LEU A 195 -19.59 -3.75 2.22
CA LEU A 195 -19.84 -3.49 3.63
C LEU A 195 -20.10 -2.00 3.85
N PRO A 196 -20.97 -1.61 4.81
CA PRO A 196 -21.05 -0.21 5.22
C PRO A 196 -19.70 0.30 5.74
N ASN A 197 -19.39 1.57 5.47
CA ASN A 197 -18.21 2.23 6.02
C ASN A 197 -18.20 2.16 7.55
N ASN A 198 -17.02 2.12 8.17
CA ASN A 198 -16.87 2.20 9.63
C ASN A 198 -17.61 1.08 10.38
N ILE A 199 -17.58 -0.14 9.82
CA ILE A 199 -18.26 -1.30 10.41
C ILE A 199 -17.31 -2.42 10.80
N LEU A 200 -16.01 -2.30 10.51
CA LEU A 200 -15.07 -3.41 10.68
C LEU A 200 -14.55 -3.46 12.12
N SER A 201 -14.58 -4.63 12.73
CA SER A 201 -14.16 -4.81 14.14
C SER A 201 -13.22 -5.99 14.40
N SER A 202 -13.08 -6.93 13.46
CA SER A 202 -12.07 -7.99 13.56
C SER A 202 -11.61 -8.50 12.19
N ILE A 203 -10.41 -9.11 12.15
CA ILE A 203 -9.78 -9.60 10.91
C ILE A 203 -9.11 -10.96 11.10
N LYS A 204 -9.13 -11.78 10.05
CA LYS A 204 -8.54 -13.11 10.07
C LYS A 204 -7.85 -13.45 8.76
N LYS A 205 -6.62 -13.93 8.81
CA LYS A 205 -5.86 -14.36 7.64
C LYS A 205 -6.44 -15.66 7.09
N GLY A 206 -6.77 -15.66 5.80
CA GLY A 206 -7.49 -16.74 5.13
C GLY A 206 -8.89 -16.30 4.71
N CYS A 207 -9.57 -17.20 3.98
CA CYS A 207 -10.90 -16.95 3.44
C CYS A 207 -11.94 -17.81 4.19
N PHE A 208 -12.70 -17.18 5.09
CA PHE A 208 -13.70 -17.84 5.95
C PHE A 208 -15.12 -17.32 5.71
N ALA A 209 -15.28 -16.33 4.83
CA ALA A 209 -16.57 -15.82 4.39
C ALA A 209 -17.04 -16.52 3.11
N LYS A 210 -18.37 -16.54 2.90
CA LYS A 210 -18.97 -17.01 1.63
C LYS A 210 -18.79 -15.99 0.50
N THR A 211 -18.85 -14.71 0.84
CA THR A 211 -18.68 -13.63 -0.11
C THR A 211 -17.20 -13.37 -0.27
N VAL A 212 -16.72 -13.43 -1.52
CA VAL A 212 -15.31 -13.23 -1.87
C VAL A 212 -15.21 -12.09 -2.88
N VAL A 213 -14.38 -11.10 -2.59
CA VAL A 213 -14.11 -9.94 -3.44
C VAL A 213 -12.64 -9.95 -3.84
N LYS A 214 -12.37 -9.86 -5.14
CA LYS A 214 -10.99 -9.84 -5.65
C LYS A 214 -10.56 -8.41 -5.91
N ALA A 215 -9.34 -8.07 -5.54
CA ALA A 215 -8.72 -6.83 -5.97
C ALA A 215 -8.74 -6.76 -7.50
N LYS A 216 -9.06 -5.57 -8.03
CA LYS A 216 -8.95 -5.31 -9.46
C LYS A 216 -7.56 -4.72 -9.74
N PRO A 217 -6.98 -4.98 -10.92
CA PRO A 217 -5.80 -4.23 -11.35
C PRO A 217 -6.12 -2.74 -11.34
N LEU A 218 -5.28 -1.92 -10.70
CA LEU A 218 -5.36 -0.47 -10.88
C LEU A 218 -4.96 -0.17 -12.33
N THR A 219 -5.83 0.53 -13.05
CA THR A 219 -5.47 1.08 -14.36
C THR A 219 -4.54 2.26 -14.10
N ILE A 220 -3.23 2.07 -14.29
CA ILE A 220 -2.26 3.18 -14.26
C ILE A 220 -2.56 4.04 -15.50
N TYR A 221 -2.94 5.31 -15.29
CA TYR A 221 -3.11 6.30 -16.36
C TYR A 221 -1.81 7.06 -16.61
#